data_AF-A0A1H2XSZ2-F1
#
_entry.id   AF-A0A1H2XSZ2-F1
#
_cell.length_a   1.000
_cell.length_b   1.000
_cell.length_c   1.000
_cell.angle_alpha   90.00
_cell.angle_beta   90.00
_cell.angle_gamma   90.00
#
_symmetry.space_group_name_H-M   'P 1'
#
loop_
_entity.id
_entity.type
_entity.pdbx_description
1 polymer ?
#
loop_
_entity_poly.entity_id
_entity_poly.type
_entity_poly.pdbx_seq_one_letter_code
_entity_poly.pdbx_strand_id
1 'polypeptide(L)'
;MASDLKTEKLGKKLLSRFTRQLTDQVFLFLQQDPELYQEYQALVRESSSNGVNSVLGRMITEAYDLVNLNKETHPQSPLLKKYTRHAIRWEKEDLEVQKKVLYGDRDLFTPNPRPSEEKKTVRKKGPDQESLF
;
A
#
# COMPACT_ATOMS: atom_id res chain seq x y z
N MET A 1 32.74 -3.73 11.84
CA MET A 1 32.17 -3.78 10.47
C MET A 1 31.27 -4.99 10.22
N ALA A 2 31.55 -6.22 10.69
CA ALA A 2 30.59 -7.34 10.60
C ALA A 2 29.51 -7.34 11.72
N SER A 3 29.82 -6.73 12.87
CA SER A 3 28.88 -6.46 13.97
C SER A 3 27.72 -5.58 13.50
N ASP A 4 28.05 -4.55 12.73
CA ASP A 4 27.15 -3.46 12.40
C ASP A 4 26.08 -3.94 11.43
N LEU A 5 26.44 -4.82 10.48
CA LEU A 5 25.50 -5.44 9.55
C LEU A 5 24.47 -6.35 10.23
N LYS A 6 24.85 -7.07 11.29
CA LYS A 6 23.93 -7.91 12.07
C LYS A 6 22.99 -7.04 12.91
N THR A 7 23.52 -5.97 13.51
CA THR A 7 22.76 -4.99 14.28
C THR A 7 21.77 -4.23 13.39
N GLU A 8 22.17 -3.84 12.18
CA GLU A 8 21.30 -3.20 11.19
C GLU A 8 20.16 -4.13 10.76
N LYS A 9 20.45 -5.40 10.48
CA LYS A 9 19.40 -6.39 10.16
C LYS A 9 18.40 -6.56 11.32
N LEU A 10 18.90 -6.58 12.55
CA LEU A 10 18.03 -6.62 13.73
C LEU A 10 17.18 -5.35 13.83
N GLY A 11 17.78 -4.17 13.67
CA GLY A 11 17.09 -2.89 13.67
C GLY A 11 16.00 -2.81 12.61
N LYS A 12 16.29 -3.17 11.36
CA LYS A 12 15.31 -3.23 10.27
C LYS A 12 14.14 -4.15 10.59
N LYS A 13 14.42 -5.35 11.13
CA LYS A 13 13.37 -6.31 11.52
C LYS A 13 12.52 -5.81 12.68
N LEU A 14 13.14 -5.16 13.68
CA LEU A 14 12.45 -4.57 14.82
C LEU A 14 11.52 -3.45 14.35
N LEU A 15 12.05 -2.49 13.61
CA LEU A 15 11.30 -1.35 13.11
C LEU A 15 10.15 -1.80 12.21
N SER A 16 10.37 -2.73 11.27
CA SER A 16 9.29 -3.29 10.44
C SER A 16 8.16 -3.90 11.27
N ARG A 17 8.49 -4.69 12.31
CA ARG A 17 7.46 -5.27 13.19
C ARG A 17 6.74 -4.22 14.01
N PHE A 18 7.46 -3.26 14.54
CA PHE A 18 6.89 -2.18 15.35
C PHE A 18 5.99 -1.27 14.51
N THR A 19 6.42 -0.86 13.32
CA THR A 19 5.65 -0.01 12.42
C THR A 19 4.31 -0.64 12.01
N ARG A 20 4.25 -1.96 11.88
CA ARG A 20 2.98 -2.67 11.64
C ARG A 20 1.98 -2.51 12.78
N GLN A 21 2.46 -2.33 14.01
CA GLN A 21 1.65 -2.14 15.22
C GLN A 21 1.63 -0.67 15.69
N LEU A 22 2.30 0.24 14.99
CA LEU A 22 2.52 1.61 15.45
C LEU A 22 1.20 2.32 15.73
N THR A 23 0.24 2.21 14.82
CA THR A 23 -1.09 2.81 15.01
C THR A 23 -1.75 2.27 16.28
N ASP A 24 -1.79 0.95 16.47
CA ASP A 24 -2.35 0.35 17.67
C ASP A 24 -1.64 0.81 18.96
N GLN A 25 -0.31 0.92 18.93
CA GLN A 25 0.48 1.45 20.05
C GLN A 25 0.21 2.92 20.34
N VAL A 26 -0.01 3.75 19.33
CA VAL A 26 -0.39 5.16 19.53
C VAL A 26 -1.76 5.26 20.21
N PHE A 27 -2.72 4.41 19.81
CA PHE A 27 -4.02 4.37 20.48
C PHE A 27 -3.94 3.81 21.91
N LEU A 28 -3.07 2.82 22.18
CA LEU A 28 -2.79 2.36 23.54
C LEU A 28 -2.15 3.45 24.39
N PHE A 29 -1.21 4.21 23.85
CA PHE A 29 -0.58 5.34 24.52
C PHE A 29 -1.61 6.41 24.88
N LEU A 30 -2.50 6.76 23.93
CA LEU A 30 -3.60 7.69 24.16
C LEU A 30 -4.54 7.22 25.30
N GLN A 31 -4.69 5.91 25.54
CA GLN A 31 -5.48 5.40 26.66
C GLN A 31 -4.76 5.43 28.00
N GLN A 32 -3.43 5.34 27.98
CA GLN A 32 -2.61 5.36 29.19
C GLN A 32 -2.44 6.78 29.73
N ASP A 33 -2.51 7.79 28.87
CA ASP A 33 -2.45 9.18 29.25
C ASP A 33 -3.85 9.72 29.61
N PRO A 34 -4.12 10.06 30.89
CA PRO A 34 -5.44 10.48 31.32
C PRO A 34 -5.86 11.84 30.76
N GLU A 35 -4.93 12.74 30.46
CA GLU A 35 -5.26 14.07 29.90
C GLU A 35 -5.68 13.92 28.43
N LEU A 36 -4.86 13.23 27.64
CA LEU A 36 -5.17 12.97 26.23
C LEU A 36 -6.43 12.11 26.07
N TYR A 37 -6.65 11.16 26.97
CA TYR A 37 -7.84 10.32 26.93
C TYR A 37 -9.13 11.12 27.19
N GLN A 38 -9.10 12.08 28.11
CA GLN A 38 -10.25 12.96 28.37
C GLN A 38 -10.55 13.86 27.17
N GLU A 39 -9.54 14.46 26.55
CA GLU A 39 -9.71 15.26 25.34
C GLU A 39 -10.28 14.43 24.18
N TYR A 40 -9.74 13.22 23.98
CA TYR A 40 -10.27 12.28 23.01
C TYR A 40 -11.74 11.95 23.29
N GLN A 41 -12.11 11.66 24.54
CA GLN A 41 -13.50 11.39 24.91
C GLN A 41 -14.43 12.58 24.64
N ALA A 42 -13.97 13.82 24.88
CA ALA A 42 -14.74 15.02 24.56
C ALA A 42 -14.99 15.14 23.06
N LEU A 43 -13.96 14.95 22.23
CA LEU A 43 -14.07 14.97 20.77
C LEU A 43 -14.97 13.86 20.23
N VAL A 44 -14.93 12.67 20.83
CA VAL A 44 -15.79 11.55 20.47
C VAL A 44 -17.25 11.83 20.79
N ARG A 45 -17.54 12.56 21.88
CA ARG A 45 -18.91 12.98 22.25
C ARG A 45 -19.47 14.04 21.31
N GLU A 46 -18.63 14.97 20.85
CA GLU A 46 -19.04 16.03 19.91
C GLU A 46 -19.25 15.50 18.49
N SER A 47 -18.47 14.49 18.10
CA SER A 47 -18.49 13.93 16.74
C SER A 47 -18.85 12.44 16.74
N SER A 48 -17.94 11.58 16.28
CA SER A 48 -18.06 10.13 16.35
C SER A 48 -16.68 9.51 16.51
N SER A 49 -16.61 8.37 17.22
CA SER A 49 -15.35 7.63 17.41
C SER A 49 -14.68 7.28 16.08
N ASN A 50 -15.46 6.91 15.07
CA ASN A 50 -14.92 6.61 13.73
C ASN A 50 -14.30 7.83 13.06
N GLY A 51 -14.89 9.02 13.22
CA GLY A 51 -14.36 10.27 12.67
C GLY A 51 -13.03 10.64 13.30
N VAL A 52 -12.98 10.70 14.63
CA VAL A 52 -11.76 10.99 15.39
C VAL A 52 -10.66 9.98 15.07
N ASN A 53 -10.98 8.68 15.07
CA ASN A 53 -10.01 7.63 14.77
C ASN A 53 -9.46 7.71 13.34
N SER A 54 -10.28 8.15 12.37
CA SER A 54 -9.84 8.31 10.98
C SER A 54 -8.87 9.48 10.82
N VAL A 55 -9.13 10.60 11.50
CA VAL A 55 -8.24 11.77 11.50
C VAL A 55 -6.92 11.42 12.18
N LEU A 56 -6.96 10.81 13.36
CA LEU A 56 -5.75 10.36 14.06
C LEU A 56 -4.95 9.36 13.24
N GLY A 57 -5.61 8.36 12.62
CA GLY A 57 -4.95 7.41 11.73
C GLY A 57 -4.24 8.09 10.57
N ARG A 58 -4.86 9.12 9.96
CA ARG A 58 -4.24 9.91 8.91
C ARG A 58 -3.04 10.72 9.41
N MET A 59 -3.17 11.39 10.56
CA MET A 59 -2.07 12.15 11.16
C MET A 59 -0.87 11.26 11.49
N ILE A 60 -1.10 10.03 11.99
CA ILE A 60 -0.03 9.04 12.23
C ILE A 60 0.68 8.69 10.92
N THR A 61 -0.06 8.45 9.83
CA THR A 61 0.56 8.13 8.54
C THR A 61 1.40 9.28 7.98
N GLU A 62 0.92 10.52 8.12
CA GLU A 62 1.61 11.71 7.63
C GLU A 62 2.84 12.03 8.49
N ALA A 63 2.76 11.90 9.81
CA ALA A 63 3.86 12.20 10.73
C ALA A 63 5.08 11.28 10.57
N TYR A 64 4.85 10.01 10.22
CA TYR A 64 5.89 8.99 10.12
C TYR A 64 6.20 8.54 8.68
N ASP A 65 5.68 9.24 7.66
CA ASP A 65 5.82 8.91 6.22
C ASP A 65 5.55 7.42 5.94
N LEU A 66 4.42 6.94 6.46
CA LEU A 66 4.07 5.52 6.46
C LEU A 66 3.34 5.11 5.19
N VAL A 67 3.62 3.89 4.73
CA VAL A 67 2.91 3.28 3.62
C VAL A 67 1.78 2.40 4.15
N ASN A 68 0.56 2.64 3.66
CA ASN A 68 -0.61 1.83 3.98
C ASN A 68 -0.47 0.43 3.36
N LEU A 69 -0.52 -0.60 4.20
CA LEU A 69 -0.57 -2.01 3.81
C LEU A 69 -2.01 -2.55 3.94
N ASN A 70 -2.14 -3.80 4.39
CA ASN A 70 -3.41 -4.49 4.63
C ASN A 70 -4.06 -4.03 5.93
N LYS A 71 -5.38 -4.19 6.01
CA LYS A 71 -6.16 -3.93 7.22
C LYS A 71 -5.97 -5.09 8.21
N GLU A 72 -5.67 -4.74 9.46
CA GLU A 72 -5.72 -5.62 10.62
C GLU A 72 -7.10 -5.59 11.25
N THR A 73 -7.64 -6.77 11.57
CA THR A 73 -8.97 -6.92 12.18
C THR A 73 -8.90 -7.20 13.68
N HIS A 74 -7.71 -7.51 14.24
CA HIS A 74 -7.52 -7.78 15.66
C HIS A 74 -6.57 -6.77 16.33
N PRO A 75 -7.02 -5.53 16.60
CA PRO A 75 -6.26 -4.57 17.42
C PRO A 75 -6.17 -5.02 18.88
N GLN A 76 -5.11 -4.60 19.58
CA GLN A 76 -5.01 -4.72 21.03
C GLN A 76 -5.76 -3.57 21.73
N SER A 77 -5.79 -2.38 21.13
CA SER A 77 -6.56 -1.26 21.69
C SER A 77 -8.06 -1.48 21.53
N PRO A 78 -8.86 -1.44 22.61
CA PRO A 78 -10.32 -1.56 22.54
C PRO A 78 -10.98 -0.33 21.87
N LEU A 79 -10.24 0.76 21.61
CA LEU A 79 -10.74 1.93 20.86
C LEU A 79 -10.91 1.65 19.37
N LEU A 80 -10.20 0.63 18.86
CA LEU A 80 -10.20 0.27 17.46
C LEU A 80 -10.95 -1.04 17.26
N LYS A 81 -11.80 -1.11 16.23
CA LYS A 81 -12.35 -2.39 15.74
C LYS A 81 -11.45 -3.04 14.69
N LYS A 82 -10.72 -2.22 13.95
CA LYS A 82 -9.78 -2.57 12.87
C LYS A 82 -8.88 -1.37 12.61
N TYR A 83 -7.68 -1.59 12.10
CA TYR A 83 -6.77 -0.51 11.69
C TYR A 83 -5.97 -0.92 10.45
N THR A 84 -5.40 0.05 9.74
CA THR A 84 -4.51 -0.23 8.61
C THR A 84 -3.12 -0.52 9.14
N ARG A 85 -2.51 -1.67 8.77
CA ARG A 85 -1.10 -1.91 9.07
C ARG A 85 -0.26 -0.97 8.21
N HIS A 86 0.88 -0.56 8.74
CA HIS A 86 1.80 0.32 8.03
C HIS A 86 3.16 -0.35 7.79
N ALA A 87 3.77 -0.01 6.66
CA ALA A 87 5.15 -0.30 6.33
C ALA A 87 5.97 0.99 6.38
N ILE A 88 7.26 0.84 6.69
CA ILE A 88 8.24 1.91 6.55
C ILE A 88 8.59 2.05 5.07
N ARG A 89 8.89 3.28 4.63
CA ARG A 89 9.23 3.62 3.25
C ARG A 89 10.28 2.70 2.60
N TRP A 90 11.38 2.39 3.27
CA TRP A 90 12.41 1.48 2.70
C TRP A 90 11.93 0.04 2.53
N GLU A 91 10.88 -0.39 3.23
CA GLU A 91 10.31 -1.73 3.08
C GLU A 91 9.49 -1.80 1.77
N LYS A 92 8.92 -0.67 1.32
CA LYS A 92 8.24 -0.56 0.02
C LYS A 92 9.24 -0.68 -1.13
N GLU A 93 10.39 -0.01 -1.05
CA GLU A 93 11.45 -0.13 -2.05
C GLU A 93 11.97 -1.57 -2.14
N ASP A 94 12.22 -2.22 -1.00
CA ASP A 94 12.61 -3.64 -0.96
C ASP A 94 11.52 -4.56 -1.54
N LEU A 95 10.24 -4.31 -1.26
CA LEU A 95 9.12 -5.07 -1.83
C LEU A 95 8.97 -4.88 -3.34
N GLU A 96 9.14 -3.66 -3.84
CA GLU A 96 9.10 -3.34 -5.27
C GLU A 96 10.30 -3.97 -5.99
N VAL A 97 11.49 -3.90 -5.40
CA VAL A 97 12.69 -4.58 -5.91
C VAL A 97 12.49 -6.09 -5.92
N GLN A 98 11.98 -6.69 -4.84
CA GLN A 98 11.67 -8.12 -4.81
C GLN A 98 10.66 -8.51 -5.88
N LYS A 99 9.60 -7.73 -6.09
CA LYS A 99 8.61 -8.00 -7.15
C LYS A 99 9.25 -7.93 -8.54
N LYS A 100 10.10 -6.92 -8.80
CA LYS A 100 10.85 -6.80 -10.07
C LYS A 100 11.83 -7.96 -10.27
N VAL A 101 12.51 -8.41 -9.22
CA VAL A 101 13.42 -9.56 -9.30
C VAL A 101 12.66 -10.86 -9.53
N LEU A 102 11.51 -11.06 -8.89
CA LEU A 102 10.73 -12.30 -8.98
C LEU A 102 10.00 -12.45 -10.32
N TYR A 103 9.53 -11.34 -10.90
CA TYR A 103 8.72 -11.37 -12.13
C TYR A 103 9.42 -10.79 -13.36
N GLY A 104 10.64 -10.26 -13.21
CA GLY A 104 11.30 -9.46 -14.24
C GLY A 104 10.53 -8.16 -14.53
N ASP A 105 10.99 -7.40 -15.53
CA ASP A 105 10.37 -6.15 -16.01
C ASP A 105 9.04 -6.39 -16.77
N ARG A 106 8.39 -7.54 -16.56
CA ARG A 106 7.16 -7.91 -17.25
C ARG A 106 5.94 -7.42 -16.46
N ASP A 107 5.30 -6.38 -16.99
CA ASP A 107 3.95 -5.98 -16.61
C ASP A 107 2.92 -7.05 -17.00
N LEU A 108 2.69 -7.99 -16.09
CA LEU A 108 1.72 -9.10 -16.22
C LEU A 108 0.25 -8.63 -16.27
N PHE A 109 -0.03 -7.34 -16.10
CA PHE A 109 -1.38 -6.76 -16.18
C PHE A 109 -1.63 -5.94 -17.45
N THR A 110 -0.69 -5.94 -18.39
CA THR A 110 -0.99 -5.47 -19.75
C THR A 110 -1.75 -6.59 -20.46
N PRO A 111 -3.04 -6.42 -20.81
CA PRO A 111 -3.72 -7.40 -21.62
C PRO A 111 -2.97 -7.52 -22.94
N ASN A 112 -2.45 -8.72 -23.23
CA ASN A 112 -1.81 -9.04 -24.51
C ASN A 112 -2.74 -8.55 -25.65
N PRO A 113 -2.27 -7.71 -26.59
CA PRO A 113 -3.03 -7.50 -27.81
C PRO A 113 -3.11 -8.87 -28.49
N ARG A 114 -4.34 -9.35 -28.73
CA ARG A 114 -4.59 -10.63 -29.39
C ARG A 114 -3.84 -10.64 -30.74
N PRO A 115 -3.24 -11.76 -31.15
CA PRO A 115 -2.67 -11.86 -32.48
C PRO A 115 -3.79 -11.64 -33.50
N SER A 116 -3.69 -10.55 -34.26
CA SER A 116 -4.56 -10.24 -35.38
C SER A 116 -4.52 -11.37 -36.39
N GLU A 117 -5.66 -12.03 -36.60
CA GLU A 117 -5.86 -13.04 -37.62
C GLU A 117 -5.40 -12.53 -39.00
N GLU A 118 -4.56 -13.34 -39.64
CA GLU A 118 -4.14 -13.17 -41.03
C GLU A 118 -5.37 -13.03 -41.95
N LYS A 119 -5.66 -11.81 -42.40
CA LYS A 119 -6.57 -11.62 -43.53
C LYS A 119 -5.88 -12.07 -44.80
N LYS A 120 -6.07 -13.34 -45.14
CA LYS A 120 -5.88 -13.89 -46.49
C LYS A 120 -6.57 -12.99 -47.51
N THR A 121 -5.75 -12.36 -48.35
CA THR A 121 -6.18 -11.62 -49.54
C THR A 121 -6.89 -12.55 -50.52
N VAL A 122 -8.22 -12.44 -50.62
CA VAL A 122 -8.98 -13.06 -51.71
C VAL A 122 -9.10 -12.04 -52.84
N ARG A 123 -8.30 -12.26 -53.89
CA ARG A 123 -8.42 -11.59 -55.18
C ARG A 123 -9.76 -11.96 -55.83
N LYS A 124 -10.51 -10.96 -56.32
CA LYS A 124 -11.44 -11.14 -57.45
C LYS A 124 -11.29 -9.97 -58.43
N LYS A 125 -10.91 -10.34 -59.67
CA LYS A 125 -10.88 -9.54 -60.91
C LYS A 125 -12.29 -9.00 -61.21
N GLY A 126 -12.46 -7.72 -61.55
CA GLY A 126 -12.37 -7.13 -62.91
C GLY A 126 -13.76 -6.54 -63.29
N PRO A 127 -13.96 -5.82 -64.42
CA PRO A 127 -13.02 -5.52 -65.51
C PRO A 127 -13.02 -4.04 -65.98
N ASP A 128 -12.12 -3.75 -66.95
CA ASP A 128 -12.22 -2.77 -68.06
C ASP A 128 -12.42 -1.26 -67.73
N GLN A 129 -11.74 -0.29 -68.34
CA GLN A 129 -11.19 -0.19 -69.69
C GLN A 129 -10.34 1.09 -69.78
N GLU A 130 -9.44 1.14 -70.78
CA GLU A 130 -9.02 2.34 -71.52
C GLU A 130 -8.17 3.40 -70.77
N SER A 131 -7.18 4.06 -71.36
CA SER A 131 -6.62 4.09 -72.71
C SER A 131 -5.34 4.93 -72.63
N LEU A 132 -4.36 4.53 -73.44
CA LEU A 132 -3.32 5.33 -74.11
C LEU A 132 -3.11 6.77 -73.60
N PHE A 133 -1.93 7.05 -73.06
CA PHE A 133 -0.87 7.86 -73.68
C PHE A 133 0.40 7.77 -72.83
#